data_AF-A0A0F0IBR1-F1
#
_entry.id   AF-A0A0F0IBR1-F1
#
_cell.length_a   1.000
_cell.length_b   1.000
_cell.length_c   1.000
_cell.angle_alpha   90.00
_cell.angle_beta   90.00
_cell.angle_gamma   90.00
#
_symmetry.space_group_name_H-M   'P 1'
#
loop_
_entity.id
_entity.type
_entity.pdbx_description
1 polymer ?
#
loop_
_entity_poly.entity_id
_entity_poly.type
_entity_poly.pdbx_seq_one_letter_code
_entity_poly.pdbx_strand_id
1 'polypeptide(L)'
;MKPSQLSLLVLLFQASSIHAKTYKKNVPTFEVGPDVIITDNKIEYDDPDCDPGFTCRTSKTCAAPGTIPTLTRDKKYFSCCLKGLNLLGSPETAFDCCAEGHDLAGSGEVGYRCCPTGQVYDGLICKPVCANGKVLVDGKCVCPKDTVEGPDGACHEQICTSGLTSGKCYTFTAPNGNTLGSGADGIYYAKPDDMNFHYGKFQLCLDEKCEGNLPVNPQDGVYIRDLYGDVKTGANKGQWLNNAKDGAHIGKTKDFAAAGKFSLSKWPCGKYCLGGVEWGVGPACPSLTPAITFFSQDPQMCTAFDLTEIPCDIKAPANNCIWKSGKNQCCGKVDCGL
;
A
#
# COMPACT_ATOMS: atom_id res chain seq x y z
N MET A 1 -30.92 -58.07 48.49
CA MET A 1 -29.63 -58.38 49.15
C MET A 1 -28.78 -57.10 49.18
N LYS A 2 -28.47 -56.59 50.38
CA LYS A 2 -27.31 -55.71 50.62
C LYS A 2 -26.05 -56.60 50.74
N PRO A 3 -24.83 -56.07 50.54
CA PRO A 3 -24.09 -55.35 51.59
C PRO A 3 -23.54 -54.01 51.04
N SER A 4 -23.47 -52.87 51.75
CA SER A 4 -22.96 -52.50 53.07
C SER A 4 -21.42 -52.29 53.12
N GLN A 5 -21.06 -51.01 53.34
CA GLN A 5 -19.88 -50.44 54.04
C GLN A 5 -18.48 -50.54 53.38
N LEU A 6 -17.77 -49.40 53.28
CA LEU A 6 -16.95 -48.85 54.36
C LEU A 6 -16.50 -47.40 54.05
N SER A 7 -16.73 -46.50 55.00
CA SER A 7 -16.08 -45.18 55.07
C SER A 7 -14.58 -45.34 55.34
N LEU A 8 -13.74 -44.54 54.67
CA LEU A 8 -12.42 -44.20 55.20
C LEU A 8 -12.20 -42.70 55.08
N LEU A 9 -12.43 -42.03 56.20
CA LEU A 9 -12.12 -40.64 56.46
C LEU A 9 -10.61 -40.54 56.75
N VAL A 10 -9.82 -40.03 55.81
CA VAL A 10 -8.42 -39.68 56.08
C VAL A 10 -8.35 -38.17 56.31
N LEU A 11 -8.34 -37.80 57.59
CA LEU A 11 -7.90 -36.49 58.06
C LEU A 11 -6.39 -36.38 57.79
N LEU A 12 -6.01 -35.67 56.74
CA LEU A 12 -4.68 -35.09 56.63
C LEU A 12 -4.79 -33.63 57.11
N PHE A 13 -4.25 -33.40 58.30
CA PHE A 13 -3.83 -32.08 58.77
C PHE A 13 -2.93 -31.46 57.69
N GLN A 14 -3.46 -30.54 56.89
CA GLN A 14 -2.64 -29.55 56.23
C GLN A 14 -2.42 -28.45 57.26
N ALA A 15 -1.22 -28.44 57.86
CA ALA A 15 -0.72 -27.25 58.49
C ALA A 15 -0.66 -26.16 57.41
N SER A 16 -1.54 -25.17 57.53
CA SER A 16 -1.55 -23.97 56.70
C SER A 16 -0.26 -23.20 56.98
N SER A 17 0.77 -23.45 56.19
CA SER A 17 1.92 -22.56 56.12
C SER A 17 1.43 -21.24 55.52
N ILE A 18 1.22 -20.24 56.37
CA ILE A 18 0.96 -18.85 55.98
C ILE A 18 2.14 -18.42 55.11
N HIS A 19 1.91 -18.29 53.81
CA HIS A 19 2.89 -17.80 52.85
C HIS A 19 2.17 -16.88 51.87
N ALA A 20 2.55 -15.61 51.89
CA ALA A 20 2.18 -14.64 50.87
C ALA A 20 2.28 -15.25 49.46
N LYS A 21 1.27 -14.98 48.62
CA LYS A 21 1.24 -15.41 47.21
C LYS A 21 2.55 -15.02 46.51
N THR A 22 3.29 -16.04 46.09
CA THR A 22 4.60 -15.88 45.44
C THR A 22 4.48 -16.21 43.95
N TYR A 23 4.89 -15.28 43.08
CA TYR A 23 4.95 -15.46 41.63
C TYR A 23 6.39 -15.69 41.20
N LYS A 24 6.65 -16.70 40.33
CA LYS A 24 8.02 -17.09 39.89
C LYS A 24 8.23 -17.01 38.37
N LYS A 25 7.57 -16.09 37.67
CA LYS A 25 7.86 -15.85 36.25
C LYS A 25 8.89 -14.73 36.14
N ASN A 26 10.05 -15.03 35.57
CA ASN A 26 11.30 -14.23 35.47
C ASN A 26 11.94 -13.87 36.82
N VAL A 27 11.30 -13.05 37.67
CA VAL A 27 11.80 -12.75 39.03
C VAL A 27 10.82 -13.17 40.13
N PRO A 28 11.31 -13.68 41.28
CA PRO A 28 10.46 -13.97 42.43
C PRO A 28 9.77 -12.69 42.93
N THR A 29 8.44 -12.70 42.95
CA THR A 29 7.64 -11.52 43.30
C THR A 29 6.64 -11.88 44.37
N PHE A 30 6.42 -10.97 45.32
CA PHE A 30 5.52 -11.15 46.46
C PHE A 30 4.48 -10.03 46.49
N GLU A 31 3.25 -10.38 46.87
CA GLU A 31 2.20 -9.41 47.17
C GLU A 31 2.46 -8.74 48.53
N VAL A 32 2.13 -7.45 48.65
CA VAL A 32 2.34 -6.64 49.85
C VAL A 32 1.12 -5.82 50.20
N GLY A 33 0.89 -5.62 51.50
CA GLY A 33 -0.10 -4.68 52.01
C GLY A 33 0.27 -3.21 51.74
N PRO A 34 -0.63 -2.26 52.02
CA PRO A 34 -0.44 -0.84 51.69
C PRO A 34 0.68 -0.15 52.48
N ASP A 35 0.95 -0.60 53.71
CA ASP A 35 1.88 0.04 54.64
C ASP A 35 3.31 -0.53 54.52
N VAL A 36 3.92 -0.26 53.38
CA VAL A 36 5.29 -0.73 53.05
C VAL A 36 6.35 0.27 53.52
N ILE A 37 7.38 -0.23 54.20
CA ILE A 37 8.58 0.53 54.55
C ILE A 37 9.81 -0.16 53.93
N ILE A 38 10.59 0.58 53.16
CA ILE A 38 11.85 0.11 52.56
C ILE A 38 13.01 0.84 53.23
N THR A 39 13.95 0.07 53.78
CA THR A 39 15.20 0.58 54.38
C THR A 39 16.36 -0.19 53.77
N ASP A 40 17.14 0.47 52.92
CA ASP A 40 18.23 -0.10 52.14
C ASP A 40 17.81 -1.35 51.32
N ASN A 41 18.30 -2.53 51.70
CA ASN A 41 17.99 -3.80 51.04
C ASN A 41 16.89 -4.60 51.75
N LYS A 42 16.23 -4.02 52.77
CA LYS A 42 15.16 -4.64 53.55
C LYS A 42 13.83 -3.97 53.27
N ILE A 43 12.78 -4.76 53.19
CA ILE A 43 11.38 -4.32 53.13
C ILE A 43 10.61 -4.88 54.33
N GLU A 44 9.76 -4.05 54.91
CA GLU A 44 8.76 -4.40 55.91
C GLU A 44 7.38 -4.07 55.36
N TYR A 45 6.44 -4.98 55.54
CA TYR A 45 5.07 -4.82 55.04
C TYR A 45 4.11 -5.69 55.83
N ASP A 46 2.82 -5.36 55.76
CA ASP A 46 1.75 -6.20 56.29
C ASP A 46 1.42 -7.30 55.29
N ASP A 47 1.38 -8.54 55.79
CA ASP A 47 1.03 -9.72 54.98
C ASP A 47 -0.43 -9.60 54.49
N PRO A 48 -0.67 -9.58 53.17
CA PRO A 48 -2.03 -9.47 52.61
C PRO A 48 -2.95 -10.62 53.03
N ASP A 49 -2.39 -11.78 53.35
CA ASP A 49 -3.14 -12.99 53.74
C ASP A 49 -3.36 -13.07 55.27
N CYS A 50 -3.14 -11.97 56.01
CA CYS A 50 -3.35 -11.90 57.46
C CYS A 50 -4.82 -11.99 57.86
N ASP A 51 -5.12 -12.84 58.86
CA ASP A 51 -6.47 -12.98 59.39
C ASP A 51 -6.99 -11.69 60.06
N PRO A 52 -8.29 -11.36 59.89
CA PRO A 52 -8.88 -10.20 60.54
C PRO A 52 -8.70 -10.23 62.06
N GLY A 53 -8.13 -9.16 62.62
CA GLY A 53 -7.89 -9.01 64.06
C GLY A 53 -6.45 -9.27 64.53
N PHE A 54 -5.56 -9.67 63.62
CA PHE A 54 -4.13 -9.82 63.89
C PHE A 54 -3.30 -8.74 63.18
N THR A 55 -2.14 -8.42 63.74
CA THR A 55 -1.13 -7.56 63.08
C THR A 55 0.00 -8.46 62.55
N CYS A 56 -0.05 -8.81 61.27
CA CYS A 56 0.94 -9.68 60.64
C CYS A 56 2.00 -8.87 59.88
N ARG A 57 2.85 -8.17 60.63
CA ARG A 57 3.96 -7.42 60.03
C ARG A 57 5.14 -8.36 59.76
N THR A 58 5.56 -8.43 58.50
CA THR A 58 6.67 -9.29 58.07
C THR A 58 7.80 -8.45 57.48
N SER A 59 8.97 -9.08 57.33
CA SER A 59 10.10 -8.44 56.67
C SER A 59 10.90 -9.40 55.79
N LYS A 60 11.43 -8.89 54.69
CA LYS A 60 12.29 -9.63 53.76
C LYS A 60 13.49 -8.77 53.40
N THR A 61 14.63 -9.43 53.21
CA THR A 61 15.89 -8.78 52.82
C THR A 61 16.36 -9.37 51.50
N CYS A 62 16.73 -8.50 50.56
CA CYS A 62 17.29 -8.91 49.30
C CYS A 62 18.70 -9.50 49.49
N ALA A 63 18.86 -10.78 49.15
CA ALA A 63 20.08 -11.54 49.40
C ALA A 63 21.18 -11.28 48.35
N ALA A 64 20.80 -10.92 47.12
CA ALA A 64 21.76 -10.70 46.04
C ALA A 64 22.46 -9.32 46.19
N PRO A 65 23.80 -9.25 46.03
CA PRO A 65 24.53 -7.99 46.10
C PRO A 65 23.99 -6.93 45.13
N GLY A 66 23.86 -5.69 45.59
CA GLY A 66 23.40 -4.56 44.75
C GLY A 66 21.90 -4.54 44.44
N THR A 67 21.12 -5.49 44.96
CA THR A 67 19.67 -5.52 44.80
C THR A 67 18.96 -4.82 45.97
N ILE A 68 17.85 -4.15 45.66
CA ILE A 68 16.98 -3.47 46.61
C ILE A 68 15.52 -3.89 46.37
N PRO A 69 14.67 -3.89 47.41
CA PRO A 69 13.24 -4.06 47.24
C PRO A 69 12.69 -2.98 46.30
N THR A 70 12.06 -3.41 45.22
CA THR A 70 11.48 -2.53 44.20
C THR A 70 10.02 -2.89 44.05
N LEU A 71 9.15 -1.90 44.19
CA LEU A 71 7.71 -2.06 44.07
C LEU A 71 7.24 -1.88 42.62
N THR A 72 6.16 -2.56 42.27
CA THR A 72 5.37 -2.20 41.09
C THR A 72 4.78 -0.79 41.25
N ARG A 73 4.38 -0.17 40.14
CA ARG A 73 3.80 1.18 40.13
C ARG A 73 2.55 1.33 41.01
N ASP A 74 1.74 0.28 41.08
CA ASP A 74 0.55 0.22 41.93
C ASP A 74 0.85 -0.14 43.40
N LYS A 75 2.13 -0.38 43.73
CA LYS A 75 2.65 -0.73 45.06
C LYS A 75 2.07 -2.01 45.66
N LYS A 76 1.46 -2.88 44.84
CA LYS A 76 0.87 -4.14 45.30
C LYS A 76 1.86 -5.30 45.35
N TYR A 77 2.94 -5.21 44.59
CA TYR A 77 3.92 -6.27 44.47
C TYR A 77 5.33 -5.73 44.64
N PHE A 78 6.22 -6.56 45.17
CA PHE A 78 7.64 -6.26 45.22
C PHE A 78 8.51 -7.44 44.79
N SER A 79 9.69 -7.10 44.31
CA SER A 79 10.78 -8.03 44.00
C SER A 79 12.12 -7.37 44.35
N CYS A 80 13.18 -8.17 44.37
CA CYS A 80 14.54 -7.69 44.56
C CYS A 80 15.17 -7.40 43.19
N CYS A 81 15.20 -6.12 42.81
CA CYS A 81 15.81 -5.67 41.55
C CYS A 81 17.17 -5.00 41.80
N LEU A 82 18.06 -5.01 40.80
CA LEU A 82 19.26 -4.18 40.85
C LEU A 82 18.86 -2.70 40.97
N LYS A 83 19.65 -1.94 41.73
CA LYS A 83 19.42 -0.50 41.90
C LYS A 83 19.32 0.21 40.54
N GLY A 84 18.24 0.96 40.34
CA GLY A 84 17.96 1.70 39.11
C GLY A 84 17.06 0.99 38.10
N LEU A 85 16.68 -0.28 38.36
CA LEU A 85 15.66 -0.97 37.57
C LEU A 85 14.26 -0.78 38.17
N ASN A 86 13.24 -0.92 37.33
CA ASN A 86 11.84 -0.87 37.70
C ASN A 86 11.24 -2.27 37.66
N LEU A 87 10.39 -2.61 38.64
CA LEU A 87 9.61 -3.84 38.60
C LEU A 87 8.37 -3.63 37.71
N LEU A 88 8.34 -4.30 36.56
CA LEU A 88 7.22 -4.28 35.63
C LEU A 88 6.54 -5.66 35.58
N GLY A 89 5.25 -5.67 35.26
CA GLY A 89 4.50 -6.91 35.12
C GLY A 89 3.19 -6.97 35.90
N SER A 90 2.55 -8.13 35.83
CA SER A 90 1.30 -8.46 36.51
C SER A 90 1.16 -9.98 36.69
N PRO A 91 0.21 -10.45 37.53
CA PRO A 91 -0.08 -11.88 37.66
C PRO A 91 -0.47 -12.58 36.35
N GLU A 92 -1.13 -11.86 35.43
CA GLU A 92 -1.54 -12.36 34.12
C GLU A 92 -0.36 -12.47 33.14
N THR A 93 0.68 -11.66 33.36
CA THR A 93 1.90 -11.65 32.54
C THR A 93 3.04 -12.37 33.27
N ALA A 94 4.24 -11.79 33.28
CA ALA A 94 5.35 -12.15 34.15
C ALA A 94 5.71 -10.93 34.99
N PHE A 95 6.62 -11.07 35.95
CA PHE A 95 7.24 -9.93 36.61
C PHE A 95 8.72 -9.88 36.25
N ASP A 96 9.25 -8.72 35.88
CA ASP A 96 10.66 -8.58 35.54
C ASP A 96 11.22 -7.21 35.96
N CYS A 97 12.52 -7.16 36.19
CA CYS A 97 13.23 -5.94 36.54
C CYS A 97 13.77 -5.28 35.26
N CYS A 98 13.07 -4.29 34.73
CA CYS A 98 13.40 -3.62 33.48
C CYS A 98 14.12 -2.29 33.70
N ALA A 99 15.05 -1.96 32.81
CA ALA A 99 15.69 -0.64 32.78
C ALA A 99 14.70 0.46 32.36
N GLU A 100 15.04 1.72 32.62
CA GLU A 100 14.29 2.84 32.05
C GLU A 100 14.22 2.75 30.52
N GLY A 101 13.09 3.16 29.93
CA GLY A 101 12.84 3.05 28.50
C GLY A 101 12.64 1.62 27.97
N HIS A 102 12.44 0.65 28.87
CA HIS A 102 12.05 -0.71 28.52
C HIS A 102 10.69 -1.05 29.14
N ASP A 103 9.89 -1.81 28.39
CA ASP A 103 8.63 -2.39 28.83
C ASP A 103 8.74 -3.92 28.89
N LEU A 104 7.89 -4.54 29.71
CA LEU A 104 7.72 -5.98 29.68
C LEU A 104 6.90 -6.36 28.45
N ALA A 105 7.53 -6.99 27.47
CA ALA A 105 6.93 -7.33 26.19
C ALA A 105 6.91 -8.84 25.94
N GLY A 106 5.94 -9.32 25.16
CA GLY A 106 5.77 -10.73 24.82
C GLY A 106 4.35 -11.24 25.05
N SER A 107 4.19 -12.56 25.13
CA SER A 107 2.88 -13.22 25.32
C SER A 107 3.00 -14.52 26.10
N GLY A 108 1.88 -15.12 26.47
CA GLY A 108 1.86 -16.44 27.11
C GLY A 108 2.45 -17.56 26.23
N GLU A 109 2.46 -17.40 24.91
CA GLU A 109 2.98 -18.40 23.96
C GLU A 109 4.50 -18.33 23.80
N VAL A 110 5.06 -17.10 23.73
CA VAL A 110 6.49 -16.87 23.45
C VAL A 110 7.30 -16.46 24.69
N GLY A 111 6.63 -16.27 25.83
CA GLY A 111 7.21 -15.74 27.05
C GLY A 111 7.26 -14.21 27.08
N TYR A 112 7.72 -13.66 28.20
CA TYR A 112 7.83 -12.23 28.44
C TYR A 112 9.28 -11.85 28.72
N ARG A 113 9.71 -10.69 28.23
CA ARG A 113 11.06 -10.13 28.43
C ARG A 113 11.04 -8.61 28.39
N CYS A 114 11.94 -7.97 29.12
CA CYS A 114 12.18 -6.53 28.97
C CYS A 114 12.69 -6.21 27.55
N CYS A 115 11.92 -5.40 26.82
CA CYS A 115 12.27 -4.90 25.49
C CYS A 115 12.22 -3.36 25.50
N PRO A 116 13.00 -2.67 24.65
CA PRO A 116 12.85 -1.23 24.49
C PRO A 116 11.40 -0.86 24.22
N THR A 117 10.92 0.24 24.81
CA THR A 117 9.53 0.71 24.66
C THR A 117 9.13 0.78 23.18
N GLY A 118 7.97 0.21 22.85
CA GLY A 118 7.47 0.10 21.48
C GLY A 118 7.92 -1.13 20.69
N GLN A 119 8.64 -2.06 21.33
CA GLN A 119 8.99 -3.37 20.74
C GLN A 119 8.19 -4.51 21.38
N VAL A 120 7.99 -5.59 20.61
CA VAL A 120 7.38 -6.85 21.05
C VAL A 120 8.44 -7.95 21.08
N TYR A 121 8.39 -8.83 22.07
CA TYR A 121 9.24 -10.02 22.13
C TYR A 121 8.60 -11.16 21.34
N ASP A 122 9.34 -11.77 20.40
CA ASP A 122 8.84 -12.88 19.57
C ASP A 122 9.29 -14.27 20.06
N GLY A 123 9.89 -14.35 21.25
CA GLY A 123 10.47 -15.58 21.80
C GLY A 123 11.98 -15.72 21.56
N LEU A 124 12.55 -14.93 20.65
CA LEU A 124 13.99 -14.89 20.37
C LEU A 124 14.57 -13.49 20.60
N ILE A 125 13.95 -12.47 19.99
CA ILE A 125 14.43 -11.08 19.99
C ILE A 125 13.28 -10.08 20.15
N CYS A 126 13.61 -8.87 20.58
CA CYS A 126 12.68 -7.74 20.57
C CYS A 126 12.60 -7.16 19.15
N LYS A 127 11.39 -6.99 18.62
CA LYS A 127 11.12 -6.47 17.29
C LYS A 127 10.24 -5.23 17.34
N PRO A 128 10.42 -4.25 16.45
CA PRO A 128 9.52 -3.09 16.35
C PRO A 128 8.07 -3.51 16.09
N VAL A 129 7.12 -2.82 16.71
CA VAL A 129 5.70 -2.92 16.34
C VAL A 129 5.42 -1.94 15.20
N CYS A 130 4.98 -2.44 14.05
CA CYS A 130 4.60 -1.59 12.92
C CYS A 130 3.15 -1.12 13.06
N ALA A 131 2.94 0.19 12.95
CA ALA A 131 1.63 0.83 13.01
C ALA A 131 1.18 1.34 11.63
N ASN A 132 -0.06 1.80 11.54
CA ASN A 132 -0.64 2.47 10.37
C ASN A 132 -0.63 1.63 9.08
N GLY A 133 -0.88 0.32 9.21
CA GLY A 133 -0.94 -0.61 8.07
C GLY A 133 0.43 -1.03 7.52
N LYS A 134 1.53 -0.60 8.16
CA LYS A 134 2.89 -1.02 7.78
C LYS A 134 3.18 -2.45 8.24
N VAL A 135 4.03 -3.13 7.48
CA VAL A 135 4.53 -4.47 7.77
C VAL A 135 6.03 -4.41 8.06
N LEU A 136 6.51 -5.30 8.94
CA LEU A 136 7.93 -5.41 9.27
C LEU A 136 8.65 -6.22 8.19
N VAL A 137 9.51 -5.57 7.40
CA VAL A 137 10.35 -6.21 6.38
C VAL A 137 11.80 -5.81 6.65
N ASP A 138 12.69 -6.79 6.80
CA ASP A 138 14.12 -6.58 7.10
C ASP A 138 14.37 -5.64 8.29
N GLY A 139 13.54 -5.75 9.33
CA GLY A 139 13.65 -4.92 10.54
C GLY A 139 13.17 -3.48 10.39
N LYS A 140 12.52 -3.13 9.27
CA LYS A 140 11.94 -1.80 9.01
C LYS A 140 10.44 -1.91 8.77
N CYS A 141 9.68 -0.97 9.31
CA CYS A 141 8.25 -0.86 9.02
C CYS A 141 8.05 -0.17 7.68
N VAL A 142 7.52 -0.89 6.70
CA VAL A 142 7.28 -0.40 5.34
C VAL A 142 5.83 -0.62 4.95
N CYS A 143 5.33 0.20 4.02
CA CYS A 143 4.02 -0.06 3.45
C CYS A 143 4.04 -1.36 2.63
N PRO A 144 2.98 -2.18 2.72
CA PRO A 144 2.86 -3.38 1.92
C PRO A 144 2.84 -3.06 0.43
N LYS A 145 3.08 -4.08 -0.39
CA LYS A 145 3.09 -3.95 -1.85
C LYS A 145 1.81 -3.26 -2.35
N ASP A 146 1.96 -2.40 -3.34
CA ASP A 146 0.88 -1.63 -4.00
C ASP A 146 0.21 -0.56 -3.11
N THR A 147 0.83 -0.24 -1.97
CA THR A 147 0.44 0.88 -1.11
C THR A 147 1.59 1.85 -0.91
N VAL A 148 1.27 3.12 -0.67
CA VAL A 148 2.22 4.20 -0.42
C VAL A 148 1.89 4.92 0.89
N GLU A 149 2.92 5.40 1.56
CA GLU A 149 2.74 6.16 2.80
C GLU A 149 2.13 7.53 2.51
N GLY A 150 0.97 7.81 3.11
CA GLY A 150 0.27 9.07 3.03
C GLY A 150 0.83 10.13 3.99
N PRO A 151 0.31 11.36 3.92
CA PRO A 151 0.74 12.46 4.80
C PRO A 151 0.43 12.22 6.29
N ASP A 152 -0.49 11.30 6.60
CA ASP A 152 -0.83 10.84 7.95
C ASP A 152 0.09 9.70 8.45
N GLY A 153 1.07 9.27 7.64
CA GLY A 153 1.95 8.16 7.93
C GLY A 153 1.29 6.79 7.80
N ALA A 154 0.07 6.72 7.24
CA ALA A 154 -0.64 5.47 6.96
C ALA A 154 -0.46 5.01 5.51
N CYS A 155 -0.58 3.71 5.29
CA CYS A 155 -0.47 3.13 3.95
C CYS A 155 -1.79 3.22 3.20
N HIS A 156 -1.78 3.86 2.03
CA HIS A 156 -2.93 4.03 1.14
C HIS A 156 -2.66 3.38 -0.21
N GLU A 157 -3.71 2.95 -0.91
CA GLU A 157 -3.57 2.45 -2.29
C GLU A 157 -2.94 3.52 -3.20
N GLN A 158 -2.01 3.08 -4.05
CA GLN A 158 -1.39 3.98 -5.02
C GLN A 158 -2.36 4.27 -6.18
N ILE A 159 -3.08 5.38 -6.11
CA ILE A 159 -3.94 5.85 -7.21
C ILE A 159 -3.08 6.59 -8.25
N CYS A 160 -2.64 5.89 -9.28
CA CYS A 160 -1.98 6.47 -10.45
C CYS A 160 -3.02 6.78 -11.54
N THR A 161 -2.98 7.98 -12.13
CA THR A 161 -3.79 8.32 -13.30
C THR A 161 -2.89 8.61 -14.49
N SER A 162 -3.25 8.09 -15.67
CA SER A 162 -2.52 8.39 -16.91
C SER A 162 -2.64 9.87 -17.30
N GLY A 163 -3.75 10.52 -16.95
CA GLY A 163 -4.13 11.84 -17.47
C GLY A 163 -4.87 11.74 -18.82
N LEU A 164 -5.15 10.54 -19.30
CA LEU A 164 -5.99 10.27 -20.47
C LEU A 164 -7.39 9.84 -20.01
N THR A 165 -8.39 10.21 -20.79
CA THR A 165 -9.79 9.99 -20.45
C THR A 165 -10.56 9.41 -21.63
N SER A 166 -11.39 8.40 -21.37
CA SER A 166 -12.29 7.82 -22.37
C SER A 166 -13.26 8.86 -22.92
N GLY A 167 -13.64 8.73 -24.18
CA GLY A 167 -14.49 9.64 -24.92
C GLY A 167 -13.80 10.92 -25.43
N LYS A 168 -12.60 11.24 -24.96
CA LYS A 168 -11.79 12.38 -25.43
C LYS A 168 -11.00 12.04 -26.68
N CYS A 169 -10.64 13.08 -27.45
CA CYS A 169 -9.93 12.96 -28.70
C CYS A 169 -8.52 13.51 -28.62
N TYR A 170 -7.59 12.86 -29.30
CA TYR A 170 -6.17 13.18 -29.25
C TYR A 170 -5.53 13.10 -30.63
N THR A 171 -4.49 13.92 -30.85
CA THR A 171 -3.52 13.71 -31.92
C THR A 171 -2.27 13.05 -31.35
N PHE A 172 -1.64 12.18 -32.12
CA PHE A 172 -0.45 11.44 -31.72
C PHE A 172 0.72 11.94 -32.54
N THR A 173 1.72 12.54 -31.89
CA THR A 173 2.89 13.12 -32.55
C THR A 173 4.13 12.34 -32.17
N ALA A 174 4.83 11.79 -33.14
CA ALA A 174 6.07 11.05 -32.93
C ALA A 174 7.22 12.00 -32.57
N PRO A 175 8.32 11.51 -31.96
CA PRO A 175 9.45 12.35 -31.54
C PRO A 175 10.11 13.16 -32.66
N ASN A 176 9.95 12.74 -33.92
CA ASN A 176 10.45 13.45 -35.09
C ASN A 176 9.48 14.53 -35.62
N GLY A 177 8.36 14.78 -34.93
CA GLY A 177 7.34 15.75 -35.31
C GLY A 177 6.27 15.24 -36.27
N ASN A 178 6.41 14.01 -36.78
CA ASN A 178 5.39 13.41 -37.64
C ASN A 178 4.14 13.05 -36.85
N THR A 179 2.97 13.16 -37.47
CA THR A 179 1.70 12.75 -36.86
C THR A 179 1.35 11.32 -37.26
N LEU A 180 0.77 10.56 -36.34
CA LEU A 180 0.15 9.28 -36.66
C LEU A 180 -1.20 9.54 -37.35
N GLY A 181 -1.43 8.90 -38.48
CA GLY A 181 -2.61 9.13 -39.29
C GLY A 181 -2.79 8.11 -40.40
N SER A 182 -3.83 8.28 -41.21
CA SER A 182 -4.19 7.34 -42.28
C SER A 182 -3.68 7.83 -43.63
N GLY A 183 -3.03 6.95 -44.38
CA GLY A 183 -2.79 7.13 -45.81
C GLY A 183 -4.06 6.89 -46.65
N ALA A 184 -3.97 7.22 -47.94
CA ALA A 184 -5.03 6.94 -48.93
C ALA A 184 -5.29 5.43 -49.16
N ASP A 185 -4.34 4.59 -48.75
CA ASP A 185 -4.42 3.12 -48.70
C ASP A 185 -5.14 2.60 -47.43
N GLY A 186 -5.53 3.50 -46.51
CA GLY A 186 -6.20 3.14 -45.26
C GLY A 186 -5.27 2.58 -44.18
N ILE A 187 -3.95 2.64 -44.39
CA ILE A 187 -2.93 2.17 -43.46
C ILE A 187 -2.47 3.33 -42.56
N TYR A 188 -2.16 3.02 -41.30
CA TYR A 188 -1.65 3.99 -40.34
C TYR A 188 -0.12 4.13 -40.38
N TYR A 189 0.34 5.36 -40.58
CA TYR A 189 1.76 5.75 -40.64
C TYR A 189 2.03 6.95 -39.73
N ALA A 190 3.28 7.09 -39.30
CA ALA A 190 3.78 8.34 -38.69
C ALA A 190 4.57 9.15 -39.73
N LYS A 191 3.88 10.06 -40.45
CA LYS A 191 4.52 10.91 -41.48
C LYS A 191 3.94 12.34 -41.52
N PRO A 192 4.57 13.28 -42.25
CA PRO A 192 4.02 14.62 -42.43
C PRO A 192 2.68 14.62 -43.20
N ASP A 193 1.83 15.61 -42.90
CA ASP A 193 0.55 15.82 -43.60
C ASP A 193 0.73 16.16 -45.09
N ASP A 194 -0.08 15.54 -45.96
CA ASP A 194 -0.09 15.79 -47.40
C ASP A 194 -1.48 15.51 -48.01
N MET A 195 -1.68 15.69 -49.33
CA MET A 195 -2.99 15.47 -49.95
C MET A 195 -3.49 14.00 -49.93
N ASN A 196 -2.60 13.05 -49.67
CA ASN A 196 -2.83 11.61 -49.60
C ASN A 196 -2.64 11.06 -48.18
N PHE A 197 -2.56 11.93 -47.17
CA PHE A 197 -2.44 11.55 -45.77
C PHE A 197 -2.96 12.65 -44.84
N HIS A 198 -3.67 12.27 -43.80
CA HIS A 198 -3.98 13.18 -42.70
C HIS A 198 -3.67 12.51 -41.38
N TYR A 199 -3.21 13.30 -40.40
CA TYR A 199 -3.18 12.87 -39.00
C TYR A 199 -4.55 12.32 -38.57
N GLY A 200 -4.56 11.36 -37.64
CA GLY A 200 -5.79 10.80 -37.10
C GLY A 200 -6.38 11.68 -36.00
N LYS A 201 -7.71 11.71 -35.92
CA LYS A 201 -8.42 12.28 -34.77
C LYS A 201 -8.89 11.12 -33.91
N PHE A 202 -8.04 10.73 -32.96
CA PHE A 202 -8.21 9.50 -32.22
C PHE A 202 -9.04 9.70 -30.97
N GLN A 203 -10.28 9.21 -30.99
CA GLN A 203 -11.09 9.07 -29.78
C GLN A 203 -10.67 7.79 -29.04
N LEU A 204 -10.34 7.94 -27.76
CA LEU A 204 -10.00 6.81 -26.90
C LEU A 204 -11.27 6.26 -26.25
N CYS A 205 -11.50 4.95 -26.36
CA CYS A 205 -12.70 4.30 -25.87
C CYS A 205 -12.35 3.03 -25.09
N LEU A 206 -12.99 2.82 -23.94
CA LEU A 206 -12.83 1.56 -23.19
C LEU A 206 -13.66 0.41 -23.77
N ASP A 207 -14.71 0.74 -24.53
CA ASP A 207 -15.62 -0.19 -25.19
C ASP A 207 -16.23 0.42 -26.46
N GLU A 208 -17.13 -0.32 -27.13
CA GLU A 208 -17.80 0.13 -28.36
C GLU A 208 -18.71 1.36 -28.14
N LYS A 209 -19.31 1.48 -26.95
CA LYS A 209 -20.19 2.60 -26.59
C LYS A 209 -19.39 3.88 -26.39
N CYS A 210 -18.12 3.75 -26.00
CA CYS A 210 -17.20 4.85 -25.76
C CYS A 210 -17.73 5.84 -24.72
N GLU A 211 -18.16 5.32 -23.57
CA GLU A 211 -18.60 6.16 -22.46
C GLU A 211 -17.46 7.08 -22.00
N GLY A 212 -17.78 8.36 -21.79
CA GLY A 212 -16.80 9.39 -21.47
C GLY A 212 -16.41 9.46 -20.00
N ASN A 213 -15.35 10.21 -19.70
CA ASN A 213 -14.94 10.60 -18.34
C ASN A 213 -14.40 9.47 -17.44
N LEU A 214 -14.06 8.32 -18.02
CA LEU A 214 -13.36 7.24 -17.30
C LEU A 214 -11.85 7.33 -17.56
N PRO A 215 -10.99 7.07 -16.56
CA PRO A 215 -9.54 7.07 -16.76
C PRO A 215 -9.13 5.93 -17.71
N VAL A 216 -8.17 6.21 -18.59
CA VAL A 216 -7.57 5.19 -19.46
C VAL A 216 -6.25 4.72 -18.83
N ASN A 217 -6.19 3.51 -18.28
CA ASN A 217 -4.96 2.97 -17.71
C ASN A 217 -4.38 1.85 -18.60
N PRO A 218 -3.06 1.57 -18.52
CA PRO A 218 -2.41 0.56 -19.35
C PRO A 218 -3.05 -0.83 -19.28
N GLN A 219 -3.50 -1.23 -18.09
CA GLN A 219 -4.07 -2.55 -17.79
C GLN A 219 -5.50 -2.76 -18.31
N ASP A 220 -6.29 -1.68 -18.36
CA ASP A 220 -7.69 -1.73 -18.80
C ASP A 220 -7.75 -1.90 -20.33
N GLY A 221 -6.75 -1.34 -21.00
CA GLY A 221 -6.65 -1.26 -22.45
C GLY A 221 -7.59 -0.23 -23.05
N VAL A 222 -7.35 0.11 -24.31
CA VAL A 222 -8.12 1.14 -25.02
C VAL A 222 -8.32 0.75 -26.47
N TYR A 223 -9.51 1.00 -26.99
CA TYR A 223 -9.83 0.97 -28.39
C TYR A 223 -9.70 2.38 -28.96
N ILE A 224 -9.11 2.48 -30.15
CA ILE A 224 -8.87 3.77 -30.80
C ILE A 224 -9.81 3.92 -31.98
N ARG A 225 -10.70 4.93 -31.91
CA ARG A 225 -11.60 5.29 -33.01
C ARG A 225 -11.06 6.50 -33.74
N ASP A 226 -10.85 6.39 -35.03
CA ASP A 226 -10.49 7.54 -35.86
C ASP A 226 -11.76 8.24 -36.35
N LEU A 227 -11.96 9.48 -35.89
CA LEU A 227 -13.10 10.29 -36.27
C LEU A 227 -12.97 10.90 -37.68
N TYR A 228 -11.78 10.82 -38.29
CA TYR A 228 -11.64 11.16 -39.70
C TYR A 228 -11.99 9.99 -40.62
N GLY A 229 -12.55 10.35 -41.77
CA GLY A 229 -12.89 9.42 -42.83
C GLY A 229 -11.71 9.15 -43.77
N ASP A 230 -12.02 8.61 -44.92
CA ASP A 230 -11.07 8.35 -45.99
C ASP A 230 -10.46 9.67 -46.49
N VAL A 231 -9.18 9.62 -46.84
CA VAL A 231 -8.46 10.81 -47.34
C VAL A 231 -9.20 11.40 -48.54
N LYS A 232 -9.22 12.73 -48.65
CA LYS A 232 -9.91 13.54 -49.68
C LYS A 232 -11.43 13.55 -49.63
N THR A 233 -12.09 12.47 -49.18
CA THR A 233 -13.56 12.37 -49.24
C THR A 233 -14.25 12.48 -47.88
N GLY A 234 -13.56 12.11 -46.80
CA GLY A 234 -14.15 12.01 -45.46
C GLY A 234 -15.22 10.91 -45.33
N ALA A 235 -15.37 10.03 -46.33
CA ALA A 235 -16.25 8.87 -46.25
C ALA A 235 -15.80 7.89 -45.17
N ASN A 236 -16.67 6.99 -44.70
CA ASN A 236 -16.28 5.94 -43.73
C ASN A 236 -15.64 6.46 -42.42
N LYS A 237 -15.97 7.67 -41.97
CA LYS A 237 -15.50 8.23 -40.69
C LYS A 237 -15.95 7.39 -39.48
N GLY A 238 -15.23 7.50 -38.36
CA GLY A 238 -15.60 6.89 -37.09
C GLY A 238 -15.31 5.39 -37.01
N GLN A 239 -14.30 4.93 -37.77
CA GLN A 239 -13.85 3.54 -37.77
C GLN A 239 -12.81 3.29 -36.69
N TRP A 240 -12.67 2.03 -36.31
CA TRP A 240 -11.69 1.57 -35.32
C TRP A 240 -10.38 1.22 -35.99
N LEU A 241 -9.26 1.45 -35.30
CA LEU A 241 -7.99 0.82 -35.66
C LEU A 241 -8.12 -0.68 -35.43
N ASN A 242 -7.78 -1.49 -36.43
CA ASN A 242 -7.91 -2.95 -36.38
C ASN A 242 -6.76 -3.62 -35.58
N ASN A 243 -6.89 -4.92 -35.36
CA ASN A 243 -5.91 -5.75 -34.64
C ASN A 243 -4.88 -6.43 -35.57
N ALA A 244 -4.49 -5.78 -36.67
CA ALA A 244 -3.52 -6.36 -37.62
C ALA A 244 -2.17 -6.66 -36.96
N LYS A 245 -1.66 -7.88 -37.17
CA LYS A 245 -0.50 -8.41 -36.45
C LYS A 245 0.53 -9.07 -37.36
N ASP A 246 1.73 -9.23 -36.82
CA ASP A 246 2.84 -10.05 -37.36
C ASP A 246 3.20 -9.70 -38.81
N GLY A 247 3.30 -8.40 -39.09
CA GLY A 247 3.69 -7.85 -40.40
C GLY A 247 2.53 -7.29 -41.22
N ALA A 248 1.28 -7.61 -40.88
CA ALA A 248 0.13 -6.91 -41.43
C ALA A 248 0.01 -5.50 -40.84
N HIS A 249 -0.25 -4.51 -41.69
CA HIS A 249 -0.36 -3.12 -41.27
C HIS A 249 -1.70 -2.83 -40.59
N ILE A 250 -1.67 -2.07 -39.48
CA ILE A 250 -2.88 -1.58 -38.83
C ILE A 250 -3.60 -0.64 -39.80
N GLY A 251 -4.89 -0.92 -39.99
CA GLY A 251 -5.79 -0.15 -40.82
C GLY A 251 -7.13 0.09 -40.12
N LYS A 252 -8.16 0.44 -40.88
CA LYS A 252 -9.50 0.75 -40.36
C LYS A 252 -10.44 -0.45 -40.40
N THR A 253 -11.33 -0.57 -39.43
CA THR A 253 -12.45 -1.53 -39.42
C THR A 253 -13.74 -0.89 -38.91
N LYS A 254 -14.89 -1.30 -39.47
CA LYS A 254 -16.22 -0.98 -38.92
C LYS A 254 -16.64 -1.95 -37.82
N ASP A 255 -16.12 -3.17 -37.89
CA ASP A 255 -16.43 -4.24 -36.94
C ASP A 255 -15.60 -4.06 -35.67
N PHE A 256 -16.28 -3.81 -34.55
CA PHE A 256 -15.65 -3.66 -33.25
C PHE A 256 -14.95 -4.94 -32.79
N ALA A 257 -15.45 -6.12 -33.17
CA ALA A 257 -14.79 -7.39 -32.81
C ALA A 257 -13.40 -7.54 -33.48
N ALA A 258 -13.16 -6.83 -34.58
CA ALA A 258 -11.87 -6.77 -35.26
C ALA A 258 -10.99 -5.60 -34.79
N ALA A 259 -11.44 -4.78 -33.84
CA ALA A 259 -10.70 -3.64 -33.34
C ALA A 259 -9.48 -4.09 -32.51
N GLY A 260 -8.38 -3.37 -32.66
CA GLY A 260 -7.19 -3.55 -31.83
C GLY A 260 -7.42 -3.04 -30.41
N LYS A 261 -6.94 -3.80 -29.41
CA LYS A 261 -6.93 -3.36 -28.01
C LYS A 261 -5.51 -2.90 -27.65
N PHE A 262 -5.36 -1.60 -27.51
CA PHE A 262 -4.10 -0.91 -27.27
C PHE A 262 -3.83 -0.67 -25.78
N SER A 263 -2.59 -0.39 -25.43
CA SER A 263 -2.17 0.08 -24.12
C SER A 263 -1.42 1.40 -24.26
N LEU A 264 -1.70 2.37 -23.38
CA LEU A 264 -1.05 3.67 -23.36
C LEU A 264 -0.38 3.90 -22.01
N SER A 265 0.94 3.69 -21.98
CA SER A 265 1.76 3.86 -20.77
C SER A 265 2.38 5.24 -20.74
N LYS A 266 2.08 6.01 -19.70
CA LYS A 266 2.64 7.36 -19.51
C LYS A 266 4.14 7.29 -19.21
N TRP A 267 4.91 8.08 -19.95
CA TRP A 267 6.34 8.26 -19.79
C TRP A 267 6.66 9.66 -19.23
N PRO A 268 7.88 9.89 -18.75
CA PRO A 268 8.34 11.23 -18.36
C PRO A 268 8.13 12.26 -19.49
N CYS A 269 7.99 13.52 -19.10
CA CYS A 269 7.81 14.65 -20.03
C CYS A 269 6.51 14.59 -20.86
N GLY A 270 5.50 13.83 -20.44
CA GLY A 270 4.17 13.83 -21.08
C GLY A 270 4.04 12.93 -22.31
N LYS A 271 5.07 12.11 -22.60
CA LYS A 271 5.03 11.10 -23.66
C LYS A 271 4.20 9.90 -23.25
N TYR A 272 3.70 9.16 -24.23
CA TYR A 272 3.03 7.88 -24.05
C TYR A 272 3.62 6.83 -24.98
N CYS A 273 3.78 5.63 -24.44
CA CYS A 273 4.18 4.43 -25.15
C CYS A 273 2.91 3.70 -25.61
N LEU A 274 2.67 3.71 -26.92
CA LEU A 274 1.58 2.99 -27.58
C LEU A 274 2.01 1.55 -27.79
N GLY A 275 1.45 0.64 -27.00
CA GLY A 275 1.58 -0.81 -27.13
C GLY A 275 0.22 -1.46 -27.37
N GLY A 276 0.18 -2.79 -27.33
CA GLY A 276 -1.04 -3.57 -27.17
C GLY A 276 -1.22 -4.05 -25.75
N VAL A 277 -2.43 -4.46 -25.39
CA VAL A 277 -2.69 -5.08 -24.07
C VAL A 277 -2.01 -6.44 -23.97
N GLU A 278 -2.10 -7.25 -25.02
CA GLU A 278 -1.54 -8.61 -25.08
C GLU A 278 -0.20 -8.67 -25.83
N TRP A 279 -0.02 -7.81 -26.84
CA TRP A 279 1.11 -7.83 -27.76
C TRP A 279 1.77 -6.46 -27.84
N GLY A 280 3.00 -6.38 -28.35
CA GLY A 280 3.63 -5.09 -28.59
C GLY A 280 3.03 -4.36 -29.80
N VAL A 281 3.34 -3.08 -29.95
CA VAL A 281 3.05 -2.31 -31.18
C VAL A 281 4.33 -1.63 -31.66
N GLY A 282 4.69 -1.90 -32.90
CA GLY A 282 5.94 -1.39 -33.46
C GLY A 282 5.88 -1.19 -34.97
N PRO A 283 7.01 -0.80 -35.58
CA PRO A 283 7.08 -0.56 -37.00
C PRO A 283 6.84 -1.84 -37.81
N ALA A 284 6.03 -1.74 -38.85
CA ALA A 284 5.77 -2.81 -39.79
C ALA A 284 6.72 -2.71 -40.99
N CYS A 285 7.57 -3.73 -41.16
CA CYS A 285 8.57 -3.88 -42.21
C CYS A 285 9.64 -2.76 -42.27
N PRO A 286 10.87 -3.06 -42.75
CA PRO A 286 11.86 -2.01 -43.02
C PRO A 286 11.37 -1.12 -44.16
N SER A 287 10.93 0.09 -43.83
CA SER A 287 10.43 1.11 -44.76
C SER A 287 10.98 2.48 -44.36
N LEU A 288 11.13 3.38 -45.35
CA LEU A 288 11.42 4.80 -45.10
C LEU A 288 10.28 5.50 -44.35
N THR A 289 9.08 4.92 -44.39
CA THR A 289 7.90 5.42 -43.69
C THR A 289 7.18 4.21 -43.07
N PRO A 290 7.68 3.70 -41.93
CA PRO A 290 7.14 2.49 -41.34
C PRO A 290 5.70 2.73 -40.87
N ALA A 291 4.79 1.84 -41.29
CA ALA A 291 3.47 1.73 -40.69
C ALA A 291 3.57 1.08 -39.31
N ILE A 292 2.46 0.95 -38.59
CA ILE A 292 2.42 0.22 -37.30
C ILE A 292 1.72 -1.13 -37.43
N THR A 293 2.15 -2.11 -36.61
CA THR A 293 1.56 -3.45 -36.51
C THR A 293 1.61 -3.93 -35.06
N PHE A 294 0.68 -4.82 -34.68
CA PHE A 294 0.85 -5.60 -33.46
C PHE A 294 1.93 -6.66 -33.65
N PHE A 295 2.74 -6.88 -32.62
CA PHE A 295 3.88 -7.77 -32.68
C PHE A 295 3.83 -8.77 -31.54
N SER A 296 3.51 -10.01 -31.86
CA SER A 296 3.32 -11.07 -30.87
C SER A 296 4.60 -11.53 -30.20
N GLN A 297 5.76 -11.38 -30.87
CA GLN A 297 7.05 -11.87 -30.38
C GLN A 297 7.67 -11.00 -29.29
N ASP A 298 7.28 -9.72 -29.19
CA ASP A 298 7.72 -8.81 -28.14
C ASP A 298 6.51 -8.05 -27.57
N PRO A 299 5.86 -8.59 -26.53
CA PRO A 299 4.73 -7.95 -25.85
C PRO A 299 5.04 -6.59 -25.21
N GLN A 300 6.32 -6.26 -25.02
CA GLN A 300 6.74 -4.97 -24.43
C GLN A 300 7.10 -3.93 -25.48
N MET A 301 7.19 -4.30 -26.76
CA MET A 301 7.47 -3.35 -27.83
C MET A 301 6.36 -2.28 -27.88
N CYS A 302 6.77 -1.02 -27.98
CA CYS A 302 5.83 0.08 -28.13
C CYS A 302 6.42 1.21 -28.97
N THR A 303 5.53 2.06 -29.49
CA THR A 303 5.90 3.27 -30.24
C THR A 303 5.57 4.50 -29.41
N ALA A 304 6.56 5.38 -29.21
CA ALA A 304 6.38 6.58 -28.38
C ALA A 304 5.68 7.71 -29.16
N PHE A 305 4.71 8.38 -28.51
CA PHE A 305 4.00 9.54 -29.03
C PHE A 305 3.77 10.59 -27.94
N ASP A 306 3.78 11.86 -28.32
CA ASP A 306 3.16 12.95 -27.57
C ASP A 306 1.66 12.98 -27.90
N LEU A 307 0.80 12.92 -26.88
CA LEU A 307 -0.64 12.96 -27.04
C LEU A 307 -1.16 14.36 -26.69
N THR A 308 -1.76 15.02 -27.67
CA THR A 308 -2.38 16.35 -27.48
C THR A 308 -3.89 16.21 -27.51
N GLU A 309 -4.58 16.59 -26.42
CA GLU A 309 -6.05 16.62 -26.40
C GLU A 309 -6.55 17.66 -27.40
N ILE A 310 -7.49 17.26 -28.24
CA ILE A 310 -8.13 18.11 -29.24
C ILE A 310 -9.65 17.93 -29.21
N PRO A 311 -10.43 18.90 -29.72
CA PRO A 311 -11.87 18.73 -29.87
C PRO A 311 -12.24 17.55 -30.78
N CYS A 312 -13.12 16.67 -30.27
CA CYS A 312 -13.71 15.60 -31.07
C CYS A 312 -14.54 16.19 -32.23
N ASP A 313 -15.44 17.11 -31.91
CA ASP A 313 -16.17 17.90 -32.91
C ASP A 313 -15.62 19.33 -32.93
N ILE A 314 -14.96 19.71 -34.03
CA ILE A 314 -14.39 21.04 -34.21
C ILE A 314 -15.46 22.14 -34.35
N LYS A 315 -16.71 21.76 -34.64
CA LYS A 315 -17.84 22.69 -34.80
C LYS A 315 -18.61 22.88 -33.49
N ALA A 316 -18.27 22.13 -32.44
CA ALA A 316 -18.95 22.25 -31.16
C ALA A 316 -18.75 23.65 -30.55
N PRO A 317 -19.82 24.37 -30.14
CA PRO A 317 -19.70 25.70 -29.54
C PRO A 317 -18.81 25.72 -28.28
N ALA A 318 -18.76 24.61 -27.54
CA ALA A 318 -17.92 24.45 -26.35
C ALA A 318 -16.42 24.65 -26.62
N ASN A 319 -15.97 24.48 -27.87
CA ASN A 319 -14.57 24.74 -28.24
C ASN A 319 -14.18 26.20 -28.03
N ASN A 320 -15.13 27.13 -28.12
CA ASN A 320 -14.89 28.55 -27.84
C ASN A 320 -14.61 28.80 -26.34
N CYS A 321 -15.00 27.88 -25.45
CA CYS A 321 -14.76 28.01 -24.01
C CYS A 321 -13.36 27.59 -23.59
N ILE A 322 -12.60 26.90 -24.46
CA ILE A 322 -11.21 26.49 -24.22
C ILE A 322 -10.26 27.72 -24.21
N TRP A 323 -10.68 28.82 -24.85
CA TRP A 323 -9.88 30.04 -25.04
C TRP A 323 -9.86 31.01 -23.83
N LYS A 324 -10.22 30.58 -22.61
CA LYS A 324 -10.10 31.43 -21.41
C LYS A 324 -8.64 31.60 -20.99
N SER A 325 -8.15 32.84 -21.05
CA SER A 325 -6.77 33.29 -20.80
C SER A 325 -6.23 32.94 -19.42
N GLY A 326 -5.74 31.70 -19.30
CA GLY A 326 -4.89 31.24 -18.20
C GLY A 326 -3.40 31.51 -18.46
N LYS A 327 -2.58 31.44 -17.39
CA LYS A 327 -1.15 31.82 -17.38
C LYS A 327 -0.22 31.10 -18.37
N ASN A 328 -0.68 30.10 -19.12
CA ASN A 328 0.02 29.59 -20.30
C ASN A 328 -0.93 28.87 -21.27
N GLN A 329 -1.54 29.61 -22.19
CA GLN A 329 -2.36 29.05 -23.29
C GLN A 329 -1.50 28.73 -24.53
N CYS A 330 -0.47 27.90 -24.37
CA CYS A 330 0.59 27.58 -25.37
C CYS A 330 1.81 28.53 -25.40
N CYS A 331 2.04 29.33 -24.34
CA CYS A 331 3.07 30.40 -24.22
C CYS A 331 2.68 31.73 -24.90
N GLY A 332 1.96 32.62 -24.19
CA GLY A 332 1.86 34.05 -24.52
C GLY A 332 0.63 34.48 -25.35
N LYS A 333 -0.26 35.23 -24.69
CA LYS A 333 -1.45 36.00 -25.13
C LYS A 333 -2.16 35.60 -26.43
N VAL A 334 -3.41 35.15 -26.28
CA VAL A 334 -4.48 35.62 -27.18
C VAL A 334 -5.31 36.64 -26.39
N ASP A 335 -4.95 37.90 -26.57
CA ASP A 335 -5.69 39.07 -26.11
C ASP A 335 -6.61 39.48 -27.25
N CYS A 336 -7.91 39.34 -27.09
CA CYS A 336 -8.93 39.99 -27.90
C CYS A 336 -10.14 40.27 -26.99
N GLY A 337 -10.05 41.37 -26.23
CA GLY A 337 -11.26 42.08 -25.78
C GLY A 337 -12.14 42.41 -27.00
N LEU A 338 -13.46 42.40 -26.91
CA LEU A 338 -14.40 42.64 -25.80
C LEU A 338 -15.49 41.57 -25.81
#